data_AF-A0A7J4VJY2-F1
#
_entry.id   AF-A0A7J4VJY2-F1
#
_cell.length_a   1.000
_cell.length_b   1.000
_cell.length_c   1.000
_cell.angle_alpha   90.00
_cell.angle_beta   90.00
_cell.angle_gamma   90.00
#
_symmetry.space_group_name_H-M   'P 1'
#
loop_
_entity.id
_entity.type
_entity.pdbx_description
1 polymer ?
#
loop_
_entity_poly.entity_id
_entity_poly.type
_entity_poly.pdbx_seq_one_letter_code
_entity_poly.pdbx_strand_id
1 'polypeptide(L)'
;MLEIFATLTLEVPYDGLSSIAGMGFALEQFSHAQGFYSFGEWAAAQFQKGRSITASVVKSDELDTSSKPDPYRTNSGFGYEVTVWVTEAE
;
A
#
# COMPACT_ATOMS: atom_id res chain seq x y z
N MET A 1 18.52 -11.26 -7.67
CA MET A 1 17.97 -11.68 -6.35
C MET A 1 16.86 -10.70 -6.01
N LEU A 2 15.65 -11.15 -5.65
CA LEU A 2 14.54 -10.27 -5.26
C LEU A 2 14.80 -9.74 -3.84
N GLU A 3 15.22 -8.49 -3.70
CA GLU A 3 15.32 -7.86 -2.39
C GLU A 3 13.94 -7.29 -2.01
N ILE A 4 13.48 -7.64 -0.80
CA ILE A 4 12.28 -7.03 -0.22
C ILE A 4 12.68 -5.61 0.19
N PHE A 5 12.13 -4.62 -0.51
CA PHE A 5 12.46 -3.21 -0.23
C PHE A 5 11.72 -2.70 1.00
N ALA A 6 10.43 -3.04 1.13
CA ALA A 6 9.63 -2.79 2.33
C ALA A 6 8.29 -3.56 2.26
N THR A 7 7.80 -3.97 3.43
CA THR A 7 6.41 -4.41 3.63
C THR A 7 5.71 -3.33 4.45
N LEU A 8 4.55 -2.86 3.99
CA LEU A 8 3.75 -1.87 4.70
C LEU A 8 2.31 -2.38 4.84
N THR A 9 1.84 -2.44 6.08
CA THR A 9 0.48 -2.81 6.42
C THR A 9 -0.28 -1.54 6.78
N LEU A 10 -1.37 -1.23 6.06
CA LEU A 10 -2.13 0.00 6.25
C LEU A 10 -3.62 -0.26 6.37
N GLU A 11 -4.24 0.48 7.27
CA GLU A 11 -5.68 0.61 7.34
C GLU A 11 -6.11 1.76 6.41
N VAL A 12 -6.90 1.43 5.39
CA VAL A 12 -7.39 2.41 4.40
C VAL A 12 -8.82 2.80 4.79
N PRO A 13 -9.08 4.07 5.16
CA PRO A 13 -10.43 4.49 5.52
C PRO A 13 -11.38 4.41 4.31
N TYR A 14 -12.48 3.68 4.53
CA TYR A 14 -13.40 3.17 3.52
C TYR A 14 -14.74 3.92 3.57
N ASP A 15 -14.90 5.01 2.85
CA ASP A 15 -16.26 5.37 2.45
C ASP A 15 -16.28 5.83 0.99
N GLY A 16 -16.96 5.04 0.15
CA GLY A 16 -17.21 5.35 -1.27
C GLY A 16 -16.20 4.82 -2.28
N LEU A 17 -15.17 4.07 -1.89
CA LEU A 17 -14.14 3.58 -2.81
C LEU A 17 -14.40 2.13 -3.27
N SER A 18 -14.29 1.89 -4.58
CA SER A 18 -14.27 0.54 -5.13
C SER A 18 -13.00 -0.21 -4.69
N SER A 19 -13.00 -1.54 -4.74
CA SER A 19 -11.82 -2.34 -4.38
C SER A 19 -10.55 -1.94 -5.12
N ILE A 20 -10.67 -1.54 -6.39
CA ILE A 20 -9.55 -1.03 -7.21
C ILE A 20 -9.07 0.33 -6.70
N ALA A 21 -9.99 1.23 -6.35
CA ALA A 21 -9.63 2.53 -5.80
C ALA A 21 -8.96 2.39 -4.43
N GLY A 22 -9.39 1.42 -3.61
CA GLY A 22 -8.72 1.05 -2.35
C GLY A 22 -7.29 0.53 -2.54
N MET A 23 -7.06 -0.31 -3.56
CA MET A 23 -5.70 -0.76 -3.92
C MET A 23 -4.80 0.41 -4.35
N GLY A 24 -5.32 1.29 -5.22
CA GLY A 24 -4.60 2.49 -5.64
C GLY A 24 -4.25 3.38 -4.45
N PHE A 25 -5.20 3.61 -3.54
CA PHE A 25 -4.96 4.37 -2.32
C PHE A 25 -3.89 3.72 -1.43
N ALA A 26 -3.90 2.39 -1.26
CA ALA A 26 -2.89 1.69 -0.48
C ALA A 26 -1.46 1.88 -1.06
N LEU A 27 -1.32 1.88 -2.39
CA LEU A 27 -0.06 2.19 -3.07
C LEU A 27 0.37 3.65 -2.88
N GLU A 28 -0.57 4.59 -2.93
CA GLU A 28 -0.30 6.00 -2.66
C GLU A 28 0.20 6.20 -1.22
N GLN A 29 -0.45 5.59 -0.23
CA GLN A 29 0.00 5.64 1.16
C GLN A 29 1.38 4.99 1.36
N PHE A 30 1.66 3.89 0.66
CA PHE A 30 3.00 3.31 0.63
C PHE A 30 4.04 4.33 0.13
N SER A 31 3.75 5.04 -0.96
CA SER A 31 4.68 6.04 -1.52
C SER A 31 4.88 7.24 -0.58
N HIS A 32 3.82 7.69 0.10
CA HIS A 32 3.87 8.77 1.07
C HIS A 32 4.72 8.39 2.28
N ALA A 33 4.62 7.15 2.76
CA ALA A 33 5.48 6.63 3.83
C ALA A 33 6.97 6.59 3.44
N GLN A 34 7.28 6.58 2.15
CA GLN A 34 8.64 6.67 1.59
C GLN A 34 9.07 8.11 1.27
N GLY A 35 8.22 9.11 1.53
CA GLY A 35 8.52 10.53 1.31
C GLY A 35 8.25 11.04 -0.11
N PHE A 36 7.49 10.31 -0.93
CA PHE A 36 7.12 10.71 -2.29
C PHE A 36 5.68 11.25 -2.33
N TYR A 37 5.34 12.04 -3.36
CA TYR A 37 3.99 12.58 -3.52
C TYR A 37 3.00 11.57 -4.10
N SER A 38 3.50 10.57 -4.84
CA SER A 38 2.66 9.52 -5.42
C SER A 38 3.43 8.23 -5.68
N PHE A 39 2.69 7.13 -5.90
CA PHE A 39 3.32 5.85 -6.26
C PHE A 39 4.05 5.94 -7.60
N GLY A 40 3.51 6.72 -8.54
CA GLY A 40 4.16 6.95 -9.84
C GLY A 40 5.52 7.63 -9.71
N GLU A 41 5.64 8.63 -8.82
CA GLU A 41 6.91 9.32 -8.57
C GLU A 41 7.93 8.39 -7.90
N TRP A 42 7.50 7.65 -6.87
CA TRP A 42 8.34 6.65 -6.22
C TRP A 42 8.84 5.61 -7.22
N ALA A 43 7.96 5.10 -8.10
CA ALA A 43 8.30 4.10 -9.09
C ALA A 43 9.31 4.62 -10.12
N ALA A 44 9.11 5.84 -10.64
CA ALA A 44 10.04 6.50 -11.54
C ALA A 44 11.45 6.64 -10.92
N ALA A 45 11.54 6.96 -9.63
CA ALA A 45 12.81 7.07 -8.93
C ALA A 45 13.55 5.72 -8.80
N GLN A 46 12.83 4.58 -8.76
CA GLN A 46 13.47 3.26 -8.82
C GLN A 46 13.90 2.93 -10.25
N PHE A 47 13.06 3.21 -11.26
CA PHE A 47 13.42 2.97 -12.66
C PHE A 47 14.65 3.77 -13.09
N GLN A 48 14.81 5.02 -12.62
CA GLN A 48 16.02 5.82 -12.85
C GLN A 48 17.30 5.20 -12.26
N LYS A 49 17.16 4.38 -11.21
CA LYS A 49 18.27 3.62 -10.61
C LYS A 49 18.53 2.31 -11.33
N GLY A 50 17.89 2.07 -12.47
CA GLY A 50 17.98 0.81 -13.20
C GLY A 50 17.36 -0.35 -12.43
N ARG A 51 16.29 -0.11 -11.66
CA ARG A 51 15.63 -1.15 -10.87
C ARG A 51 14.30 -1.55 -11.47
N SER A 52 13.92 -2.80 -11.32
CA SER A 52 12.58 -3.32 -11.61
C SER A 52 11.74 -3.36 -10.34
N ILE A 53 10.42 -3.16 -10.48
CA ILE A 53 9.47 -3.15 -9.37
C ILE A 53 8.44 -4.27 -9.60
N THR A 54 8.16 -5.03 -8.55
CA THR A 54 6.98 -5.90 -8.46
C THR A 54 6.22 -5.52 -7.20
N ALA A 55 4.89 -5.44 -7.26
CA ALA A 55 4.06 -5.12 -6.10
C ALA A 55 2.87 -6.08 -6.00
N SER A 56 2.50 -6.42 -4.77
CA SER A 56 1.28 -7.16 -4.44
C SER A 56 0.47 -6.33 -3.47
N VAL A 57 -0.82 -6.16 -3.77
CA VAL A 57 -1.77 -5.46 -2.90
C VAL A 57 -2.91 -6.42 -2.61
N VAL A 58 -2.96 -6.91 -1.38
CA VAL A 58 -3.95 -7.89 -0.95
C VAL A 58 -4.89 -7.23 0.03
N LYS A 59 -6.19 -7.38 -0.20
CA LYS A 59 -7.22 -7.01 0.77
C LYS A 59 -7.16 -8.02 1.91
N SER A 60 -6.94 -7.55 3.13
CA SER A 60 -6.95 -8.39 4.32
C SER A 60 -8.18 -8.03 5.16
N ASP A 61 -9.09 -9.00 5.25
CA ASP A 61 -10.25 -8.94 6.15
C ASP A 61 -9.87 -9.31 7.60
N GLU A 62 -8.63 -9.79 7.84
CA GLU A 62 -8.11 -10.30 9.12
C GLU A 62 -7.19 -9.33 9.87
N LEU A 63 -7.06 -8.07 9.42
CA LEU A 63 -6.38 -7.05 10.21
C LEU A 63 -7.22 -6.77 11.46
N ASP A 64 -6.72 -7.20 12.62
CA ASP A 64 -7.39 -7.13 13.91
C ASP A 64 -7.92 -5.72 14.19
N THR A 65 -9.23 -5.54 14.05
CA THR A 65 -9.97 -4.29 14.29
C THR A 65 -10.22 -4.05 15.79
N SER A 66 -9.39 -4.61 16.68
CA SER A 66 -9.55 -4.54 18.14
C SER A 66 -9.36 -3.14 18.76
N SER A 67 -9.33 -2.08 17.94
CA SER A 67 -9.59 -0.72 18.40
C SER A 67 -11.09 -0.50 18.48
N LYS A 68 -11.67 -0.66 19.68
CA LYS A 68 -13.10 -0.45 20.01
C LYS A 68 -13.82 0.47 18.99
N PRO A 69 -14.82 -0.02 18.25
CA PRO A 69 -15.53 0.80 17.28
C PRO A 69 -16.14 2.01 17.99
N ASP A 70 -15.78 3.20 17.54
CA ASP A 70 -16.47 4.43 17.94
C ASP A 70 -17.93 4.30 17.47
N PRO A 71 -18.93 4.37 18.35
CA PRO A 71 -20.33 4.18 17.98
C PRO A 71 -20.86 5.25 16.99
N TYR A 72 -20.10 6.33 16.74
CA TYR A 72 -20.41 7.35 15.74
C TYR A 72 -19.61 7.23 14.45
N ARG A 73 -18.65 6.31 14.36
CA ARG A 73 -17.99 5.95 13.10
C ARG A 73 -18.40 4.54 12.72
N THR A 74 -18.98 4.39 11.54
CA THR A 74 -19.17 3.09 10.89
C THR A 74 -17.78 2.54 10.51
N ASN A 75 -17.01 2.06 11.50
CA ASN A 75 -15.64 1.53 11.33
C ASN A 75 -15.70 0.13 10.71
N SER A 76 -16.11 0.04 9.45
CA SER A 76 -15.87 -1.12 8.60
C SER A 76 -14.77 -0.77 7.59
N GLY A 77 -13.55 -0.53 8.10
CA GLY A 77 -12.36 -0.46 7.27
C GLY A 77 -11.92 -1.87 6.88
N PHE A 78 -11.47 -2.06 5.64
CA PHE A 78 -10.70 -3.24 5.26
C PHE A 78 -9.23 -2.86 5.19
N GLY A 79 -8.37 -3.67 5.80
CA GLY A 79 -6.94 -3.44 5.71
C GLY A 79 -6.42 -3.86 4.34
N TYR A 80 -5.39 -3.17 3.86
CA TYR A 80 -4.64 -3.60 2.69
C TYR A 80 -3.20 -3.88 3.10
N GLU A 81 -2.70 -5.03 2.68
CA GLU A 81 -1.29 -5.36 2.78
C GLU A 81 -0.62 -5.04 1.45
N VAL A 82 0.36 -4.14 1.50
CA VAL A 82 1.16 -3.76 0.34
C VAL A 82 2.57 -4.31 0.53
N THR A 83 2.94 -5.22 -0.36
CA THR A 83 4.31 -5.76 -0.42
C THR A 83 4.94 -5.36 -1.73
N VAL A 84 6.08 -4.67 -1.65
CA VAL A 84 6.81 -4.18 -2.83
C VAL A 84 8.22 -4.77 -2.84
N TRP A 85 8.55 -5.43 -3.95
CA TRP A 85 9.86 -5.97 -4.25
C TRP A 85 10.55 -5.10 -5.28
N VAL A 86 11.84 -4.88 -5.08
CA VAL A 86 12.68 -4.10 -6.00
C VAL A 86 13.92 -4.92 -6.32
N THR A 87 14.27 -5.00 -7.60
CA THR A 87 15.48 -5.71 -8.06
C THR A 87 16.32 -4.81 -8.94
N GLU A 88 17.63 -4.97 -8.95
CA GLU A 88 18.44 -4.40 -10.03
C GLU A 88 18.00 -5.02 -11.37
N ALA A 89 17.85 -4.19 -12.40
CA ALA A 89 17.69 -4.65 -13.77
C ALA A 89 19.08 -5.03 -14.29
N GLU A 90 19.22 -6.25 -14.81
CA GLU A 90 20.44 -6.72 -15.48
C GLU A 90 20.80 -5.88 -16.71
#